data_AF-A0A1C3CXB2-F1
#
_entry.id   AF-A0A1C3CXB2-F1
#
_cell.length_a   1.000
_cell.length_b   1.000
_cell.length_c   1.000
_cell.angle_alpha   90.00
_cell.angle_beta   90.00
_cell.angle_gamma   90.00
#
_symmetry.space_group_name_H-M   'P 1'
#
loop_
_entity.id
_entity.type
_entity.pdbx_description
1 polymer ?
#
loop_
_entity_poly.entity_id
_entity_poly.type
_entity_poly.pdbx_seq_one_letter_code
_entity_poly.pdbx_strand_id
1 'polypeptide(L)'
;MSLNHELNYSLIVYLSNIELKNSEFKIIYKGFTTAYPSFSTDVYYQYIYRTVRNLADCGLLIIQQFDYFCKYTSNYSSEELYNFLLRKGIKLNFATELNNEANKLHINLEKMRLEIIFFDKYIKEFPLLKDTILKVKENSEQQLVYLESQINVLNKIRSQV
;
A
#
# COMPACT_ATOMS: atom_id res chain seq x y z
N MET A 1 8.16 -0.53 17.24
CA MET A 1 7.92 -1.95 16.88
C MET A 1 9.26 -2.61 16.65
N SER A 2 9.46 -3.89 17.00
CA SER A 2 10.69 -4.58 16.60
C SER A 2 10.68 -4.84 15.09
N LEU A 3 11.86 -4.97 14.48
CA LEU A 3 12.03 -5.22 13.04
C LEU A 3 11.16 -6.38 12.51
N ASN A 4 10.99 -7.42 13.34
CA ASN A 4 10.14 -8.57 13.04
C ASN A 4 8.64 -8.25 13.08
N HIS A 5 8.20 -7.34 13.95
CA HIS A 5 6.81 -6.87 13.97
C HIS A 5 6.52 -6.03 12.73
N GLU A 6 7.45 -5.17 12.32
CA GLU A 6 7.30 -4.32 11.13
C GLU A 6 7.25 -5.13 9.83
N LEU A 7 8.10 -6.15 9.70
CA LEU A 7 8.06 -7.06 8.55
C LEU A 7 6.76 -7.85 8.48
N ASN A 8 6.32 -8.44 9.60
CA ASN A 8 5.06 -9.19 9.62
C ASN A 8 3.87 -8.29 9.32
N TYR A 9 3.83 -7.08 9.90
CA TYR A 9 2.81 -6.09 9.59
C TYR A 9 2.78 -5.75 8.10
N SER A 10 3.92 -5.33 7.54
CA SER A 10 4.03 -4.96 6.12
C SER A 10 3.64 -6.11 5.19
N LEU A 11 4.01 -7.35 5.53
CA LEU A 11 3.66 -8.52 4.73
C LEU A 11 2.16 -8.80 4.76
N ILE A 12 1.51 -8.68 5.92
CA ILE A 12 0.07 -8.88 6.03
C ILE A 12 -0.70 -7.76 5.31
N VAL A 13 -0.26 -6.51 5.41
CA VAL A 13 -0.82 -5.40 4.63
C VAL A 13 -0.66 -5.63 3.13
N TYR A 14 0.50 -6.13 2.69
CA TYR A 14 0.70 -6.50 1.30
C TYR A 14 -0.31 -7.57 0.85
N LEU A 15 -0.45 -8.65 1.64
CA LEU A 15 -1.35 -9.75 1.33
C LEU A 15 -2.83 -9.36 1.38
N SER A 16 -3.24 -8.43 2.25
CA SER A 16 -4.63 -7.97 2.32
C SER A 16 -5.07 -7.18 1.09
N ASN A 17 -4.11 -6.67 0.30
CA ASN A 17 -4.37 -5.86 -0.89
C ASN A 17 -4.24 -6.64 -2.20
N ILE A 18 -3.96 -7.95 -2.14
CA ILE A 18 -3.80 -8.78 -3.32
C ILE A 18 -4.56 -10.09 -3.19
N GLU A 19 -4.93 -10.66 -4.33
CA GLU A 19 -5.45 -12.02 -4.43
C GLU A 19 -4.40 -12.90 -5.10
N LEU A 20 -3.88 -13.88 -4.35
CA LEU A 20 -2.94 -14.85 -4.88
C LEU A 20 -3.72 -16.01 -5.51
N LYS A 21 -3.35 -16.37 -6.74
CA LYS A 21 -3.87 -17.56 -7.42
C LYS A 21 -2.72 -18.37 -7.98
N ASN A 22 -2.54 -19.59 -7.47
CA ASN A 22 -1.52 -20.54 -7.93
C ASN A 22 -0.12 -19.93 -8.08
N SER A 23 0.25 -19.06 -7.15
CA SER A 23 1.45 -18.22 -7.22
C SER A 23 2.61 -18.88 -6.50
N GLU A 24 3.79 -18.93 -7.13
CA GLU A 24 5.01 -19.41 -6.47
C GLU A 24 5.52 -18.39 -5.46
N PHE A 25 6.25 -18.85 -4.44
CA PHE A 25 6.83 -17.97 -3.43
C PHE A 25 7.69 -16.84 -4.02
N LYS A 26 8.49 -17.14 -5.06
CA LYS A 26 9.33 -16.12 -5.74
C LYS A 26 8.52 -14.94 -6.28
N ILE A 27 7.28 -15.17 -6.72
CA ILE A 27 6.38 -14.14 -7.22
C ILE A 27 5.87 -13.28 -6.07
N ILE A 28 5.45 -13.93 -4.96
CA ILE A 28 5.02 -13.26 -3.74
C ILE A 28 6.15 -12.39 -3.18
N TYR A 29 7.35 -12.94 -3.07
CA TYR A 29 8.53 -12.24 -2.58
C TYR A 29 8.88 -11.02 -3.46
N LYS A 30 8.90 -11.19 -4.78
CA LYS A 30 9.17 -10.09 -5.71
C LYS A 30 8.12 -8.99 -5.61
N GLY A 31 6.84 -9.34 -5.55
CA GLY A 31 5.75 -8.37 -5.40
C GLY A 31 5.84 -7.62 -4.07
N PHE A 32 6.08 -8.34 -2.97
CA PHE A 32 6.27 -7.76 -1.64
C PHE A 32 7.45 -6.79 -1.59
N THR A 33 8.61 -7.19 -2.09
CA THR A 33 9.83 -6.34 -2.07
C THR A 33 9.77 -5.18 -3.05
N THR A 34 8.92 -5.25 -4.08
CA THR A 34 8.62 -4.10 -4.94
C THR A 34 7.81 -3.05 -4.17
N ALA A 35 6.84 -3.48 -3.34
CA ALA A 35 6.03 -2.60 -2.49
C ALA A 35 6.79 -2.10 -1.25
N TYR A 36 7.70 -2.91 -0.70
CA TYR A 36 8.49 -2.61 0.50
C TYR A 36 9.99 -2.89 0.27
N PRO A 37 10.72 -2.00 -0.44
CA PRO A 37 12.11 -2.24 -0.83
C PRO A 37 13.09 -2.42 0.34
N SER A 38 12.77 -1.91 1.53
CA SER A 38 13.57 -2.06 2.75
C SER A 38 13.74 -3.52 3.19
N PHE A 39 12.86 -4.43 2.75
CA PHE A 39 12.89 -5.86 3.08
C PHE A 39 13.46 -6.74 1.96
N SER A 40 14.23 -6.17 1.02
CA SER A 40 14.76 -6.89 -0.17
C SER A 40 16.03 -7.71 0.06
N THR A 41 16.66 -7.61 1.24
CA THR A 41 17.92 -8.34 1.53
C THR A 41 17.67 -9.82 1.80
N ASP A 42 18.68 -10.66 1.53
CA ASP A 42 18.59 -12.13 1.67
C ASP A 42 18.20 -12.60 3.08
N VAL A 43 18.55 -11.82 4.10
CA VAL A 43 18.15 -12.09 5.49
C VAL A 43 16.63 -12.14 5.59
N TYR A 44 15.92 -11.21 4.95
CA TYR A 44 14.46 -11.15 5.00
C TYR A 44 13.78 -12.19 4.11
N TYR A 45 14.42 -12.66 3.03
CA TYR A 45 13.87 -13.70 2.16
C TYR A 45 13.43 -14.94 2.97
N GLN A 46 14.30 -15.42 3.87
CA GLN A 46 14.00 -16.58 4.70
C GLN A 46 12.88 -16.28 5.72
N TYR A 47 12.85 -15.09 6.31
CA TYR A 47 11.79 -14.69 7.23
C TYR A 47 10.44 -14.59 6.54
N ILE A 48 10.38 -13.96 5.37
CA ILE A 48 9.17 -13.84 4.55
C ILE A 48 8.69 -15.23 4.14
N TYR A 49 9.60 -16.12 3.71
CA TYR A 49 9.26 -17.51 3.40
C TYR A 49 8.63 -18.23 4.60
N ARG A 50 9.25 -18.14 5.77
CA ARG A 50 8.72 -18.74 7.01
C ARG A 50 7.36 -18.16 7.37
N THR A 51 7.15 -16.85 7.23
CA THR A 51 5.84 -16.25 7.51
C THR A 51 4.78 -16.72 6.51
N VAL A 52 5.10 -16.81 5.21
CA VAL A 52 4.19 -17.37 4.20
C VAL A 52 3.85 -18.83 4.48
N ARG A 53 4.83 -19.64 4.92
CA ARG A 53 4.58 -21.02 5.37
C ARG A 53 3.67 -21.06 6.61
N ASN A 54 3.93 -20.23 7.61
CA ASN A 54 3.09 -20.15 8.81
C ASN A 54 1.64 -19.75 8.48
N LEU A 55 1.44 -18.85 7.52
CA LEU A 55 0.10 -18.46 7.05
C LEU A 55 -0.62 -19.65 6.42
N ALA A 56 0.07 -20.42 5.61
CA ALA A 56 -0.48 -21.65 5.05
C ALA A 56 -0.78 -22.72 6.10
N ASP A 57 0.11 -22.90 7.09
CA ASP A 57 -0.11 -23.84 8.18
C ASP A 57 -1.32 -23.42 9.04
N CYS A 58 -1.65 -22.13 9.07
CA CYS A 58 -2.87 -21.60 9.69
C CYS A 58 -4.12 -21.70 8.80
N GLY A 59 -4.01 -22.25 7.58
CA GLY A 59 -5.11 -22.34 6.61
C GLY A 59 -5.41 -21.05 5.85
N LEU A 60 -4.65 -19.99 6.07
CA LEU A 60 -4.85 -18.68 5.42
C LEU A 60 -4.37 -18.69 3.96
N LEU A 61 -3.45 -19.58 3.63
CA LEU A 61 -3.01 -19.84 2.27
C LEU A 61 -3.18 -21.33 1.95
N ILE A 62 -3.79 -21.62 0.82
CA ILE A 62 -3.82 -23.00 0.29
C ILE A 62 -2.48 -23.26 -0.39
N ILE A 63 -1.77 -24.31 0.05
CA ILE A 63 -0.56 -24.78 -0.63
C ILE A 63 -0.91 -25.94 -1.56
N GLN A 64 -0.52 -25.79 -2.82
CA GLN A 64 -0.41 -26.90 -3.75
C GLN A 64 1.07 -27.27 -3.91
N GLN A 65 1.42 -28.48 -3.49
CA GLN A 65 2.78 -28.99 -3.55
C GLN A 65 3.03 -29.71 -4.88
N PHE A 66 4.17 -29.41 -5.50
CA PHE A 66 4.72 -30.08 -6.67
C PHE A 66 6.09 -30.66 -6.30
N ASP A 67 6.61 -31.55 -7.14
CA ASP A 67 7.86 -32.28 -6.88
C ASP A 67 9.06 -31.38 -6.50
N TYR A 68 9.10 -30.15 -7.03
CA TYR A 68 10.23 -29.23 -6.84
C TYR A 68 9.84 -27.84 -6.33
N PHE A 69 8.55 -27.52 -6.19
CA PHE A 69 8.10 -26.19 -5.76
C PHE A 69 6.70 -26.22 -5.14
N CYS A 70 6.30 -25.12 -4.53
CA CYS A 70 4.96 -24.93 -3.97
C CYS A 70 4.29 -23.73 -4.63
N LYS A 71 2.98 -23.84 -4.87
CA LYS A 71 2.12 -22.73 -5.27
C LYS A 71 1.15 -22.40 -4.14
N TYR A 72 0.85 -21.12 -4.00
CA TYR A 72 0.01 -20.56 -2.95
C TYR A 72 -1.20 -19.87 -3.57
N THR A 73 -2.35 -20.07 -2.95
CA THR A 73 -3.61 -19.39 -3.29
C THR A 73 -4.19 -18.78 -2.02
N SER A 74 -4.71 -17.56 -2.13
CA SER A 74 -5.33 -16.86 -0.99
C SER A 74 -6.55 -17.65 -0.49
N ASN A 75 -6.64 -17.83 0.82
CA ASN A 75 -7.76 -18.45 1.52
C ASN A 75 -7.98 -17.75 2.87
N TYR A 76 -7.94 -16.42 2.83
CA TYR A 76 -8.11 -15.57 3.98
C TYR A 76 -9.12 -14.47 3.67
N SER A 77 -9.85 -14.06 4.69
CA SER A 77 -10.49 -12.76 4.78
C SER A 77 -9.54 -11.74 5.44
N SER A 78 -9.85 -10.45 5.29
CA SER A 78 -9.11 -9.38 5.97
C SER A 78 -9.15 -9.51 7.49
N GLU A 79 -10.25 -10.02 8.05
CA GLU A 79 -10.39 -10.28 9.49
C GLU A 79 -9.46 -11.40 9.98
N GLU A 80 -9.31 -12.48 9.20
CA GLU A 80 -8.42 -13.58 9.57
C GLU A 80 -6.95 -13.18 9.53
N LEU A 81 -6.56 -12.37 8.53
CA LEU A 81 -5.24 -11.75 8.48
C LEU A 81 -4.98 -10.83 9.67
N TYR A 82 -5.98 -10.04 10.07
CA TYR A 82 -5.92 -9.20 11.26
C TYR A 82 -5.73 -10.03 12.54
N ASN A 83 -6.52 -11.09 12.69
CA ASN A 83 -6.43 -12.01 13.83
C ASN A 83 -5.06 -12.71 13.89
N PHE A 84 -4.44 -12.99 12.75
CA PHE A 84 -3.07 -13.51 12.69
C PHE A 84 -2.05 -12.51 13.27
N LEU A 85 -2.16 -11.22 12.95
CA LEU A 85 -1.31 -10.17 13.54
C LEU A 85 -1.49 -10.06 15.05
N LEU A 86 -2.74 -10.09 15.53
CA LEU A 86 -3.03 -10.06 16.97
C LEU A 86 -2.39 -11.23 17.72
N ARG A 87 -2.46 -12.45 17.17
CA ARG A 87 -1.81 -13.65 17.74
C ARG A 87 -0.29 -13.52 17.80
N LYS A 88 0.32 -12.74 16.92
CA LYS A 88 1.75 -12.41 16.93
C LYS A 88 2.10 -11.24 17.88
N GLY A 89 1.14 -10.73 18.64
CA GLY A 89 1.33 -9.58 19.54
C GLY A 89 1.48 -8.25 18.78
N ILE A 90 1.13 -8.20 17.50
CA ILE A 90 1.13 -6.98 16.71
C ILE A 90 -0.24 -6.34 16.86
N LYS A 91 -0.32 -5.29 17.67
CA LYS A 91 -1.51 -4.44 17.76
C LYS A 91 -1.45 -3.37 16.69
N LEU A 92 -2.51 -3.27 15.91
CA LEU A 92 -2.68 -2.21 14.93
C LEU A 92 -3.17 -0.96 15.63
N ASN A 93 -2.53 0.17 15.32
CA ASN A 93 -3.02 1.46 15.74
C ASN A 93 -3.70 2.11 14.54
N PHE A 94 -4.95 1.73 14.33
CA PHE A 94 -5.79 2.24 13.24
C PHE A 94 -5.83 3.76 13.22
N ALA A 95 -5.84 4.42 14.39
CA ALA A 95 -5.78 5.87 14.47
C ALA A 95 -4.46 6.42 13.89
N THR A 96 -3.33 5.79 14.21
CA THR A 96 -2.03 6.19 13.64
C THR A 96 -1.95 5.93 12.14
N GLU A 97 -2.48 4.81 11.64
CA GLU A 97 -2.51 4.51 10.20
C GLU A 97 -3.36 5.51 9.43
N LEU A 98 -4.58 5.78 9.91
CA LEU A 98 -5.47 6.79 9.32
C LEU A 98 -4.83 8.18 9.36
N ASN A 99 -4.15 8.54 10.46
CA ASN A 99 -3.44 9.83 10.57
C ASN A 99 -2.28 9.92 9.57
N ASN A 100 -1.50 8.84 9.41
CA ASN A 100 -0.40 8.81 8.45
C ASN A 100 -0.89 8.96 7.01
N GLU A 101 -1.98 8.28 6.66
CA GLU A 101 -2.57 8.38 5.34
C GLU A 101 -3.16 9.77 5.09
N ALA A 102 -3.86 10.35 6.08
CA ALA A 102 -4.34 11.73 6.02
C ALA A 102 -3.19 12.72 5.76
N ASN A 103 -2.07 12.56 6.48
CA ASN A 103 -0.90 13.43 6.35
C ASN A 103 -0.27 13.33 4.96
N LYS A 104 -0.12 12.11 4.41
CA LYS A 104 0.38 11.91 3.04
C LYS A 104 -0.53 12.57 2.01
N LEU A 105 -1.84 12.38 2.12
CA LEU A 105 -2.81 13.02 1.23
C LEU A 105 -2.74 14.54 1.33
N HIS A 106 -2.59 15.09 2.54
CA HIS A 106 -2.48 16.52 2.74
C HIS A 106 -1.21 17.11 2.09
N ILE A 107 -0.07 16.42 2.22
CA ILE A 107 1.18 16.83 1.53
C ILE A 107 0.98 16.82 0.00
N ASN A 108 0.35 15.78 -0.54
CA ASN A 108 0.10 15.69 -1.99
C ASN A 108 -0.87 16.78 -2.48
N LEU A 109 -1.88 17.10 -1.69
CA LEU A 109 -2.84 18.15 -1.97
C LEU A 109 -2.15 19.52 -2.03
N GLU A 110 -1.31 19.85 -1.05
CA GLU A 110 -0.57 21.11 -1.03
C GLU A 110 0.43 21.21 -2.19
N LYS A 111 1.10 20.11 -2.56
CA LYS A 111 1.94 20.06 -3.78
C LYS A 111 1.13 20.35 -5.04
N MET A 112 -0.03 19.72 -5.19
CA MET A 112 -0.89 19.91 -6.37
C MET A 112 -1.39 21.35 -6.48
N ARG A 113 -1.76 21.97 -5.35
CA ARG A 113 -2.13 23.39 -5.30
C ARG A 113 -1.00 24.30 -5.78
N LEU A 114 0.23 24.03 -5.35
CA LEU A 114 1.41 24.78 -5.81
C LEU A 114 1.67 24.58 -7.30
N GLU A 115 1.55 23.36 -7.82
CA GLU A 115 1.69 23.07 -9.25
C GLU A 115 0.69 23.87 -10.10
N ILE A 116 -0.58 23.94 -9.67
CA ILE A 116 -1.62 24.75 -10.32
C ILE A 116 -1.24 26.24 -10.37
N ILE A 117 -0.70 26.79 -9.28
CA ILE A 117 -0.19 28.17 -9.24
C ILE A 117 0.98 28.37 -10.21
N PHE A 118 1.88 27.39 -10.33
CA PHE A 118 2.98 27.45 -11.29
C PHE A 118 2.50 27.37 -12.74
N PHE A 119 1.44 26.62 -13.04
CA PHE A 119 0.84 26.64 -14.38
C PHE A 119 0.32 28.04 -14.74
N ASP A 120 -0.34 28.75 -13.81
CA ASP A 120 -0.79 30.13 -14.04
C ASP A 120 0.36 31.11 -14.30
N LYS A 121 1.50 30.90 -13.65
CA LYS A 121 2.73 31.64 -13.93
C LYS A 121 3.26 31.32 -15.34
N TYR A 122 3.36 30.05 -15.69
CA TYR A 122 3.92 29.62 -16.98
C TYR A 122 3.05 29.95 -18.19
N ILE A 123 1.73 30.06 -18.02
CA ILE A 123 0.85 30.59 -19.06
C ILE A 123 1.24 32.02 -19.46
N LYS A 124 1.69 32.83 -18.50
CA LYS A 124 2.12 34.23 -18.75
C LYS A 124 3.52 34.29 -19.36
N GLU A 125 4.43 33.44 -18.89
CA GLU A 125 5.83 33.40 -19.37
C GLU A 125 5.95 32.76 -20.76
N PHE A 126 5.09 31.80 -21.09
CA PHE A 126 5.14 31.01 -22.33
C PHE A 126 3.80 31.02 -23.08
N PRO A 127 3.36 32.16 -23.63
CA PRO A 127 2.05 32.29 -24.27
C PRO A 127 1.88 31.36 -25.49
N LEU A 128 2.96 31.02 -26.19
CA LEU A 128 2.93 30.07 -27.32
C LEU A 128 2.57 28.63 -26.90
N LEU A 129 2.76 28.29 -25.62
CA LEU A 129 2.44 26.97 -25.06
C LEU A 129 1.14 26.98 -24.24
N LYS A 130 0.40 28.10 -24.24
CA LYS A 130 -0.76 28.32 -23.36
C LYS A 130 -1.76 27.16 -23.40
N ASP A 131 -2.16 26.72 -24.59
CA ASP A 131 -3.18 25.67 -24.72
C ASP A 131 -2.69 24.32 -24.19
N THR A 132 -1.41 24.00 -24.39
CA THR A 132 -0.77 22.81 -23.82
C THR A 132 -0.71 22.89 -22.30
N ILE A 133 -0.31 24.04 -21.75
CA ILE A 133 -0.21 24.25 -20.30
C ILE A 133 -1.61 24.18 -19.65
N LEU A 134 -2.62 24.80 -20.26
CA LEU A 134 -4.01 24.76 -19.79
C LEU A 134 -4.53 23.32 -19.72
N LYS A 135 -4.28 22.52 -20.76
CA LYS A 135 -4.70 21.11 -20.77
C LYS A 135 -4.07 20.29 -19.65
N VAL A 136 -2.80 20.54 -19.33
CA VAL A 136 -2.13 19.87 -18.21
C VAL A 136 -2.68 20.38 -16.86
N LYS A 137 -2.91 21.69 -16.75
CA LYS A 137 -3.52 22.32 -15.57
C LYS A 137 -4.89 21.72 -15.25
N GLU A 138 -5.75 21.56 -16.24
CA GLU A 138 -7.09 20.96 -16.07
C GLU A 138 -7.02 19.55 -15.48
N ASN A 139 -6.06 18.72 -15.91
CA ASN A 139 -5.85 17.39 -15.33
C ASN A 139 -5.42 17.47 -13.86
N SER A 140 -4.52 18.40 -13.53
CA SER A 140 -4.09 18.64 -12.14
C SER A 140 -5.22 19.15 -11.25
N GLU A 141 -6.10 20.03 -11.76
CA GLU A 141 -7.29 20.50 -11.05
C GLU A 141 -8.28 19.35 -10.77
N GLN A 142 -8.49 18.45 -11.73
CA GLN A 142 -9.31 17.24 -11.51
C GLN A 142 -8.70 16.32 -10.44
N GLN A 143 -7.38 16.13 -10.47
CA GLN A 143 -6.68 15.35 -9.45
C GLN A 143 -6.77 16.03 -8.07
N LEU A 144 -6.74 17.35 -8.00
CA LEU A 144 -6.92 18.09 -6.75
C LEU A 144 -8.30 17.80 -6.13
N VAL A 145 -9.37 17.89 -6.92
CA VAL A 145 -10.75 17.58 -6.48
C VAL A 145 -10.86 16.14 -5.98
N TYR A 146 -10.19 15.21 -6.67
CA TYR A 146 -10.13 13.80 -6.26
C TYR A 146 -9.45 13.64 -4.89
N LEU A 147 -8.29 14.27 -4.68
CA LEU A 147 -7.57 14.24 -3.40
C LEU A 147 -8.37 14.89 -2.26
N GLU A 148 -9.03 16.02 -2.52
CA GLU A 148 -9.91 16.69 -1.55
C GLU A 148 -11.07 15.79 -1.14
N SER A 149 -11.68 15.08 -2.10
CA SER A 149 -12.74 14.13 -1.84
C SER A 149 -12.25 12.95 -0.99
N GLN A 150 -11.06 12.41 -1.27
CA GLN A 150 -10.46 11.35 -0.47
C GLN A 150 -10.21 11.78 0.98
N ILE A 151 -9.63 12.96 1.20
CA ILE A 151 -9.40 13.50 2.55
C ILE A 151 -10.72 13.67 3.31
N ASN A 152 -11.76 14.16 2.64
CA ASN A 152 -13.07 14.33 3.25
C ASN A 152 -13.68 13.00 3.72
N VAL A 153 -13.58 11.94 2.90
CA VAL A 153 -14.02 10.60 3.29
C VAL A 153 -13.18 10.09 4.46
N LEU A 154 -11.87 10.23 4.39
CA LEU A 154 -10.96 9.75 5.42
C LEU A 154 -11.19 10.46 6.77
N ASN A 155 -11.48 11.76 6.76
CA ASN A 155 -11.85 12.50 7.96
C ASN A 155 -13.20 12.04 8.55
N LYS A 156 -14.19 11.68 7.72
CA LYS A 156 -15.44 11.08 8.20
C LYS A 156 -15.18 9.74 8.89
N ILE A 157 -14.33 8.89 8.32
CA ILE A 157 -13.95 7.62 8.93
C ILE A 157 -13.25 7.85 10.27
N ARG A 158 -12.27 8.77 10.33
CA ARG A 158 -11.55 9.14 11.56
C ARG A 158 -12.45 9.65 12.67
N SER A 159 -13.59 10.26 12.35
CA SER A 159 -14.55 10.73 13.38
C SER A 159 -15.36 9.61 14.03
N GLN A 160 -15.32 8.39 13.47
CA GLN A 160 -16.08 7.23 13.93
C GLN A 160 -15.21 6.19 14.68
N VAL A 161 -13.89 6.38 14.70
CA VAL A 161 -12.90 5.49 15.32
C VAL A 161 -12.23 6.21 16.48
#